data_AF-A0A7X2SY82-F1
#
_entry.id   AF-A0A7X2SY82-F1
#
_cell.length_a   1.000
_cell.length_b   1.000
_cell.length_c   1.000
_cell.angle_alpha   90.00
_cell.angle_beta   90.00
_cell.angle_gamma   90.00
#
_symmetry.space_group_name_H-M   'P 1'
#
loop_
_entity.id
_entity.type
_entity.pdbx_description
1 polymer ?
#
loop_
_entity_poly.entity_id
_entity_poly.type
_entity_poly.pdbx_seq_one_letter_code
_entity_poly.pdbx_strand_id
1 'polypeptide(L)'
;MNQPDDLIATLADIDPDSELAHARQTRHAATQHAQGSYTLLFSQGDEDFPLAERRLLAAQVAGWHAQPGLQAHYQPQESLAGSVRINAAQAFAHRLTFEPVTAAPAHLEALKQAGWSLRGIVTLAQLVAFVSFQSRLLAG
;
A
#
# COMPACT_ATOMS: atom_id res chain seq x y z
N MET A 1 4.51 18.95 5.78
CA MET A 1 3.99 19.23 4.43
C MET A 1 2.53 18.85 4.42
N ASN A 2 1.66 19.76 3.98
CA ASN A 2 0.23 19.47 3.81
C ASN A 2 0.09 18.40 2.72
N GLN A 3 -0.54 17.28 3.03
CA GLN A 3 -0.70 16.17 2.08
C GLN A 3 -1.81 16.51 1.08
N PRO A 4 -1.67 16.19 -0.21
CA PRO A 4 -2.73 16.48 -1.19
C PRO A 4 -4.03 15.73 -0.87
N ASP A 5 -5.17 16.39 -1.14
CA ASP A 5 -6.52 15.86 -0.92
C ASP A 5 -6.86 14.69 -1.89
N ASP A 6 -6.18 14.60 -3.04
CA ASP A 6 -6.22 13.45 -3.96
C ASP A 6 -4.78 13.04 -4.36
N LEU A 7 -4.24 12.06 -3.64
CA LEU A 7 -2.91 11.51 -3.93
C LEU A 7 -2.83 10.88 -5.32
N ILE A 8 -3.90 10.23 -5.78
CA ILE A 8 -3.88 9.51 -7.06
C ILE A 8 -3.84 10.51 -8.21
N ALA A 9 -4.60 11.61 -8.13
CA ALA A 9 -4.52 12.68 -9.13
C ALA A 9 -3.11 13.30 -9.20
N THR A 10 -2.49 13.51 -8.02
CA THR A 10 -1.12 14.03 -7.93
C THR A 10 -0.11 13.09 -8.58
N LEU A 11 -0.19 11.79 -8.30
CA LEU A 11 0.78 10.80 -8.79
C LEU A 11 0.59 10.43 -10.27
N ALA A 12 -0.63 10.55 -10.79
CA ALA A 12 -0.91 10.35 -12.21
C ALA A 12 -0.67 11.61 -13.06
N ASP A 13 -0.21 12.72 -12.45
CA ASP A 13 -0.05 14.02 -13.11
C ASP A 13 -1.32 14.43 -13.89
N ILE A 14 -2.48 14.19 -13.27
CA ILE A 14 -3.76 14.49 -13.91
C ILE A 14 -3.94 16.00 -13.90
N ASP A 15 -4.00 16.58 -15.10
CA ASP A 15 -4.38 17.98 -15.29
C ASP A 15 -5.76 18.23 -14.62
N PRO A 16 -5.85 19.14 -13.63
CA PRO A 16 -7.10 19.46 -12.94
C PRO A 16 -8.24 19.87 -13.87
N ASP A 17 -7.93 20.42 -15.04
CA ASP A 17 -8.92 20.88 -16.02
C ASP A 17 -9.31 19.79 -17.04
N SER A 18 -8.68 18.60 -16.98
CA SER A 18 -8.95 17.50 -17.92
C SER A 18 -10.33 16.84 -17.74
N GLU A 19 -10.85 16.21 -18.79
CA GLU A 19 -12.06 15.37 -18.71
C GLU A 19 -11.91 14.23 -17.69
N LEU A 20 -10.70 13.70 -17.50
CA LEU A 20 -10.40 12.66 -16.52
C LEU A 20 -10.56 13.18 -15.08
N ALA A 21 -10.07 14.39 -14.79
CA ALA A 21 -10.26 15.03 -13.48
C ALA A 21 -11.76 15.24 -13.19
N HIS A 22 -12.51 15.73 -14.17
CA HIS A 22 -13.96 15.92 -14.06
C HIS A 22 -14.72 14.58 -13.87
N ALA A 23 -14.33 13.53 -14.59
CA ALA A 23 -14.93 12.20 -14.45
C ALA A 23 -14.69 11.58 -13.05
N ARG A 24 -13.51 11.82 -12.46
CA ARG A 24 -13.18 11.40 -11.09
C ARG A 24 -13.97 12.16 -10.04
N GLN A 25 -14.30 13.43 -10.28
CA GLN A 25 -15.21 14.19 -9.42
C GLN A 25 -16.64 13.65 -9.50
N THR A 26 -17.10 13.18 -10.66
CA THR A 26 -18.44 12.56 -10.79
C THR A 26 -18.53 11.23 -10.04
N ARG A 27 -17.41 10.52 -9.88
CA ARG A 27 -17.28 9.32 -9.03
C ARG A 27 -16.74 9.64 -7.62
N HIS A 28 -17.13 10.78 -7.07
CA HIS A 28 -16.65 11.31 -5.80
C HIS A 28 -16.49 10.28 -4.67
N ALA A 29 -17.47 9.39 -4.47
CA ALA A 29 -17.40 8.37 -3.43
C ALA A 29 -16.18 7.43 -3.58
N ALA A 30 -15.82 7.05 -4.80
CA ALA A 30 -14.63 6.22 -5.04
C ALA A 30 -13.34 6.96 -4.72
N THR A 31 -13.24 8.22 -5.14
CA THR A 31 -12.10 9.11 -4.84
C THR A 31 -11.95 9.33 -3.34
N GLN A 32 -13.05 9.67 -2.65
CA GLN A 32 -13.08 9.85 -1.19
C GLN A 32 -12.72 8.57 -0.43
N HIS A 33 -13.26 7.42 -0.81
CA HIS A 33 -12.94 6.16 -0.14
C HIS A 33 -11.49 5.73 -0.35
N ALA A 34 -10.91 5.99 -1.53
CA ALA A 34 -9.50 5.77 -1.78
C ALA A 34 -8.62 6.67 -0.88
N GLN A 35 -8.96 7.96 -0.79
CA GLN A 35 -8.25 8.90 0.09
C GLN A 35 -8.43 8.57 1.59
N GLY A 36 -9.61 8.12 1.99
CA GLY A 36 -9.89 7.65 3.35
C GLY A 36 -9.09 6.41 3.70
N SER A 37 -8.99 5.45 2.77
CA SER A 37 -8.15 4.24 2.94
C SER A 37 -6.68 4.60 3.09
N TYR A 38 -6.18 5.53 2.25
CA TYR A 38 -4.84 6.06 2.39
C TYR A 38 -4.62 6.66 3.78
N THR A 39 -5.52 7.54 4.21
CA THR A 39 -5.41 8.22 5.51
C THR A 39 -5.39 7.21 6.65
N LEU A 40 -6.27 6.21 6.63
CA LEU A 40 -6.32 5.18 7.66
C LEU A 40 -5.04 4.33 7.72
N LEU A 41 -4.47 3.98 6.56
CA LEU A 41 -3.27 3.14 6.50
C LEU A 41 -1.98 3.90 6.84
N PHE A 42 -1.90 5.20 6.53
CA PHE A 42 -0.63 5.95 6.55
C PHE A 42 -0.59 7.21 7.43
N SER A 43 -1.69 7.60 8.09
CA SER A 43 -1.68 8.77 9.01
C SER A 43 -0.95 8.47 10.32
N GLN A 44 -1.20 7.30 10.92
CA GLN A 44 -0.51 6.81 12.10
C GLN A 44 -0.30 5.29 11.99
N GLY A 45 0.90 4.85 12.37
CA GLY A 45 1.17 3.45 12.66
C GLY A 45 0.76 3.09 14.09
N ASP A 46 0.83 1.81 14.40
CA ASP A 46 0.64 1.29 15.76
C ASP A 46 1.81 0.37 16.11
N GLU A 47 1.83 -0.16 17.34
CA GLU A 47 2.87 -1.08 17.81
C GLU A 47 2.93 -2.38 16.96
N ASP A 48 1.78 -2.80 16.44
CA ASP A 48 1.62 -4.03 15.66
C ASP A 48 2.09 -3.88 14.20
N PHE A 49 2.08 -2.68 13.66
CA PHE A 49 2.56 -2.38 12.32
C PHE A 49 3.00 -0.91 12.23
N PRO A 50 4.25 -0.60 12.61
CA PRO A 50 4.77 0.77 12.61
C PRO A 50 4.71 1.43 11.25
N LEU A 51 4.52 2.75 11.23
CA LEU A 51 4.32 3.51 9.99
C LEU A 51 5.50 3.36 9.00
N ALA A 52 6.72 3.27 9.52
CA ALA A 52 7.90 3.09 8.68
C ALA A 52 7.93 1.71 7.99
N GLU A 53 7.48 0.65 8.68
CA GLU A 53 7.32 -0.69 8.07
C GLU A 53 6.20 -0.68 7.01
N ARG A 54 5.07 -0.01 7.28
CA ARG A 54 3.97 0.16 6.31
C ARG A 54 4.48 0.81 5.03
N ARG A 55 5.23 1.91 5.17
CA ARG A 55 5.85 2.65 4.07
C ARG A 55 6.83 1.80 3.28
N LEU A 56 7.73 1.07 3.95
CA LEU A 56 8.66 0.14 3.30
C LEU A 56 7.92 -0.89 2.42
N LEU A 57 6.91 -1.56 2.98
CA LEU A 57 6.17 -2.60 2.27
C LEU A 57 5.31 -2.02 1.14
N ALA A 58 4.75 -0.83 1.33
CA ALA A 58 4.02 -0.12 0.28
C ALA A 58 4.94 0.29 -0.89
N ALA A 59 6.14 0.81 -0.60
CA ALA A 59 7.14 1.11 -1.62
C ALA A 59 7.57 -0.14 -2.39
N GLN A 60 7.76 -1.26 -1.70
CA GLN A 60 8.10 -2.54 -2.31
C GLN A 60 7.01 -3.03 -3.26
N VAL A 61 5.74 -3.02 -2.82
CA VAL A 61 4.59 -3.43 -3.65
C VAL A 61 4.43 -2.51 -4.86
N ALA A 62 4.55 -1.20 -4.68
CA ALA A 62 4.51 -0.25 -5.79
C ALA A 62 5.65 -0.50 -6.81
N GLY A 63 6.85 -0.84 -6.32
CA GLY A 63 7.98 -1.23 -7.17
C GLY A 63 7.71 -2.49 -7.98
N TRP A 64 7.07 -3.51 -7.38
CA TRP A 64 6.65 -4.72 -8.08
C TRP A 64 5.64 -4.47 -9.20
N HIS A 65 4.78 -3.45 -9.06
CA HIS A 65 3.85 -3.02 -10.10
C HIS A 65 4.47 -2.02 -11.10
N ALA A 66 5.79 -1.81 -11.05
CA ALA A 66 6.51 -0.85 -11.90
C ALA A 66 5.95 0.58 -11.82
N GLN A 67 5.57 1.03 -10.62
CA GLN A 67 5.04 2.38 -10.37
C GLN A 67 6.07 3.25 -9.62
N PRO A 68 7.05 3.86 -10.33
CA PRO A 68 8.16 4.58 -9.68
C PRO A 68 7.70 5.80 -8.88
N GLY A 69 6.69 6.53 -9.35
CA GLY A 69 6.13 7.67 -8.60
C GLY A 69 5.49 7.24 -7.28
N LEU A 70 4.71 6.15 -7.30
CA LEU A 70 4.10 5.59 -6.09
C LEU A 70 5.13 4.96 -5.15
N GLN A 71 6.16 4.31 -5.71
CA GLN A 71 7.28 3.78 -4.93
C GLN A 71 8.03 4.90 -4.21
N ALA A 72 8.37 5.98 -4.92
CA ALA A 72 9.04 7.15 -4.34
C ALA A 72 8.21 7.81 -3.24
N HIS A 73 6.89 7.91 -3.43
CA HIS A 73 5.95 8.44 -2.43
C HIS A 73 6.01 7.67 -1.10
N TYR A 74 6.10 6.35 -1.17
CA TYR A 74 6.12 5.50 0.03
C TYR A 74 7.52 5.25 0.59
N GLN A 75 8.58 5.66 -0.08
CA GLN A 75 9.95 5.36 0.33
C GLN A 75 10.21 5.85 1.77
N PRO A 76 10.58 4.97 2.72
CA PRO A 76 10.91 5.40 4.08
C PRO A 76 12.24 6.17 4.10
N GLN A 77 12.40 7.06 5.08
CA GLN A 77 13.64 7.83 5.26
C GLN A 77 14.81 6.95 5.75
N GLU A 78 14.50 5.92 6.54
CA GLU A 78 15.47 4.99 7.09
C GLU A 78 15.29 3.59 6.48
N SER A 79 16.40 2.87 6.28
CA SER A 79 16.36 1.49 5.80
C SER A 79 15.98 0.55 6.94
N LEU A 80 14.88 -0.18 6.74
CA LEU A 80 14.36 -1.19 7.67
C LEU A 80 14.49 -2.62 7.11
N ALA A 81 15.30 -2.81 6.07
CA ALA A 81 15.43 -4.07 5.38
C ALA A 81 16.16 -5.14 6.21
N GLY A 82 15.81 -6.40 6.00
CA GLY A 82 16.59 -7.55 6.45
C GLY A 82 16.21 -8.16 7.80
N SER A 83 15.20 -7.63 8.50
CA SER A 83 14.67 -8.31 9.70
C SER A 83 13.80 -9.51 9.31
N VAL A 84 13.76 -10.55 10.16
CA VAL A 84 12.92 -11.75 9.95
C VAL A 84 11.44 -11.36 9.78
N ARG A 85 10.97 -10.41 10.59
CA ARG A 85 9.60 -9.87 10.53
C ARG A 85 9.29 -9.24 9.17
N ILE A 86 10.19 -8.40 8.65
CA ILE A 86 10.02 -7.73 7.36
C ILE A 86 10.12 -8.71 6.20
N ASN A 87 11.06 -9.65 6.24
CA ASN A 87 11.19 -10.67 5.20
C ASN A 87 9.93 -11.54 5.10
N ALA A 88 9.33 -11.93 6.24
CA ALA A 88 8.07 -12.67 6.25
C ALA A 88 6.91 -11.86 5.65
N ALA A 89 6.84 -10.56 5.96
CA ALA A 89 5.83 -9.66 5.40
C ALA A 89 6.01 -9.45 3.89
N GLN A 90 7.24 -9.32 3.42
CA GLN A 90 7.55 -9.24 1.98
C GLN A 90 7.13 -10.52 1.26
N ALA A 91 7.45 -11.70 1.80
CA ALA A 91 7.05 -12.98 1.22
C ALA A 91 5.52 -13.11 1.14
N PHE A 92 4.81 -12.67 2.19
CA PHE A 92 3.34 -12.65 2.19
C PHE A 92 2.77 -11.66 1.16
N ALA A 93 3.30 -10.43 1.12
CA ALA A 93 2.89 -9.40 0.17
C ALA A 93 3.11 -9.84 -1.28
N HIS A 94 4.26 -10.45 -1.57
CA HIS A 94 4.57 -10.99 -2.89
C HIS A 94 3.56 -12.06 -3.31
N ARG A 95 3.25 -13.00 -2.40
CA ARG A 95 2.25 -14.04 -2.65
C ARG A 95 0.87 -13.47 -2.94
N LEU A 96 0.39 -12.52 -2.13
CA LEU A 96 -0.89 -11.87 -2.37
C LEU A 96 -0.93 -11.12 -3.71
N THR A 97 0.22 -10.63 -4.17
CA THR A 97 0.34 -9.87 -5.42
C THR A 97 0.36 -10.78 -6.65
N PHE A 98 1.16 -11.86 -6.63
CA PHE A 98 1.48 -12.65 -7.82
C PHE A 98 0.98 -14.09 -7.80
N GLU A 99 0.80 -14.67 -6.61
CA GLU A 99 0.47 -16.08 -6.43
C GLU A 99 -0.71 -16.29 -5.45
N PRO A 100 -1.80 -15.49 -5.50
CA PRO A 100 -2.80 -15.46 -4.42
C PRO A 100 -3.52 -16.79 -4.24
N VAL A 101 -3.67 -17.59 -5.30
CA VAL A 101 -4.27 -18.95 -5.26
C VAL A 101 -3.47 -19.92 -4.38
N THR A 102 -2.18 -19.64 -4.16
CA THR A 102 -1.32 -20.47 -3.30
C THR A 102 -1.41 -20.07 -1.82
N ALA A 103 -2.20 -19.05 -1.47
CA ALA A 103 -2.39 -18.66 -0.08
C ALA A 103 -2.97 -19.83 0.74
N ALA A 104 -2.42 -20.06 1.93
CA ALA A 104 -2.70 -21.22 2.75
C ALA A 104 -2.41 -20.90 4.22
N PRO A 105 -2.99 -21.65 5.18
CA PRO A 105 -2.81 -21.38 6.61
C PRO A 105 -1.35 -21.32 7.06
N ALA A 106 -0.47 -22.16 6.47
CA ALA A 106 0.96 -22.17 6.79
C ALA A 106 1.65 -20.81 6.58
N HIS A 107 1.17 -20.00 5.64
CA HIS A 107 1.74 -18.66 5.38
C HIS A 107 1.35 -17.65 6.46
N LEU A 108 0.17 -17.81 7.07
CA LEU A 108 -0.25 -17.01 8.21
C LEU A 108 0.52 -17.42 9.48
N GLU A 109 0.78 -18.71 9.65
CA GLU A 109 1.62 -19.20 10.76
C GLU A 109 3.06 -18.71 10.65
N ALA A 110 3.64 -18.63 9.44
CA ALA A 110 4.96 -18.06 9.22
C ALA A 110 5.04 -16.58 9.67
N LEU A 111 4.00 -15.78 9.40
CA LEU A 111 3.93 -14.39 9.88
C LEU A 111 3.85 -14.32 11.41
N LYS A 112 3.02 -15.17 12.03
CA LYS A 112 2.90 -15.22 13.50
C LYS A 112 4.22 -15.61 14.16
N GLN A 113 4.93 -16.60 13.61
CA GLN A 113 6.27 -16.99 14.09
C GLN A 113 7.30 -15.87 13.93
N ALA A 114 7.14 -15.02 12.91
CA ALA A 114 7.96 -13.85 12.69
C ALA A 114 7.55 -12.62 13.56
N GLY A 115 6.61 -12.80 14.49
CA GLY A 115 6.21 -11.78 15.46
C GLY A 115 5.04 -10.89 15.03
N TRP A 116 4.34 -11.22 13.94
CA TRP A 116 3.15 -10.47 13.54
C TRP A 116 1.93 -10.83 14.39
N SER A 117 1.21 -9.81 14.87
CA SER A 117 -0.13 -9.99 15.45
C SER A 117 -1.16 -10.30 14.36
N LEU A 118 -2.28 -10.92 14.72
CA LEU A 118 -3.40 -11.15 13.77
C LEU A 118 -3.91 -9.84 13.17
N ARG A 119 -3.99 -8.77 13.98
CA ARG A 119 -4.36 -7.44 13.53
C ARG A 119 -3.36 -6.91 12.50
N GLY A 120 -2.07 -7.02 12.78
CA GLY A 120 -1.00 -6.62 11.86
C GLY A 120 -1.07 -7.37 10.52
N ILE A 121 -1.38 -8.67 10.53
CA ILE A 121 -1.55 -9.47 9.30
C ILE A 121 -2.73 -8.96 8.47
N VAL A 122 -3.87 -8.65 9.10
CA VAL A 122 -5.03 -8.08 8.40
C VAL A 122 -4.69 -6.71 7.80
N THR A 123 -4.04 -5.83 8.56
CA THR A 123 -3.61 -4.52 8.08
C THR A 123 -2.59 -4.64 6.94
N LEU A 124 -1.67 -5.61 7.00
CA LEU A 124 -0.74 -5.91 5.92
C LEU A 124 -1.47 -6.34 4.63
N ALA A 125 -2.45 -7.23 4.73
CA ALA A 125 -3.25 -7.64 3.57
C ALA A 125 -4.02 -6.46 2.96
N GLN A 126 -4.61 -5.61 3.81
CA GLN A 126 -5.31 -4.38 3.39
C GLN A 126 -4.35 -3.41 2.67
N LEU A 127 -3.15 -3.21 3.20
CA LEU A 127 -2.11 -2.38 2.59
C LEU A 127 -1.72 -2.92 1.21
N VAL A 128 -1.45 -4.22 1.08
CA VAL A 128 -1.07 -4.84 -0.20
C VAL A 128 -2.19 -4.68 -1.24
N ALA A 129 -3.45 -4.92 -0.82
CA ALA A 129 -4.61 -4.75 -1.70
C ALA A 129 -4.78 -3.29 -2.13
N PHE A 130 -4.62 -2.33 -1.21
CA PHE A 130 -4.76 -0.91 -1.48
C PHE A 130 -3.67 -0.39 -2.43
N VAL A 131 -2.40 -0.73 -2.19
CA VAL A 131 -1.30 -0.30 -3.06
C VAL A 131 -1.42 -0.94 -4.45
N SER A 132 -1.80 -2.22 -4.53
CA SER A 132 -2.06 -2.87 -5.83
C SER A 132 -3.22 -2.22 -6.59
N PHE A 133 -4.26 -1.76 -5.87
CA PHE A 133 -5.34 -0.98 -6.46
C PHE A 133 -4.84 0.37 -6.98
N GLN A 134 -4.07 1.14 -6.19
CA GLN A 134 -3.48 2.40 -6.62
C GLN A 134 -2.62 2.20 -7.86
N SER A 135 -1.77 1.17 -7.89
CA SER A 135 -0.90 0.88 -9.02
C SER A 135 -1.68 0.61 -10.30
N ARG A 136 -2.76 -0.18 -10.25
CA ARG A 136 -3.61 -0.41 -11.43
C ARG A 136 -4.30 0.87 -11.90
N LEU A 137 -4.73 1.72 -10.97
CA LEU A 137 -5.39 2.98 -11.32
C LEU A 137 -4.43 3.97 -11.99
N LEU A 138 -3.15 3.98 -11.59
CA LEU A 138 -2.10 4.77 -12.24
C LEU A 138 -1.71 4.22 -13.61
N ALA A 139 -1.81 2.91 -13.83
CA ALA A 139 -1.49 2.28 -15.11
C ALA A 139 -2.55 2.50 -16.20
N GLY A 140 -3.82 2.73 -15.82
CA GLY A 140 -4.95 2.87 -16.74
C GLY A 140 -5.78 1.59 -16.88
#